data_AF-A0A9D1RAM0-F1
#
_entry.id   AF-A0A9D1RAM0-F1
#
_cell.length_a   1.000
_cell.length_b   1.000
_cell.length_c   1.000
_cell.angle_alpha   90.00
_cell.angle_beta   90.00
_cell.angle_gamma   90.00
#
_symmetry.space_group_name_H-M   'P 1'
#
loop_
_entity.id
_entity.type
_entity.pdbx_description
1 polymer ?
#
loop_
_entity_poly.entity_id
_entity_poly.type
_entity_poly.pdbx_seq_one_letter_code
_entity_poly.pdbx_strand_id
1 'polypeptide(L)' 'YLTVSTSKDLDKDQKDENGKYIRQERYSGAMSRSFYVGNALTQEDVKAKYEDGILKLTLPKKAASQAVEAKKQIAIEG' A
#
# COMPACT_ATOMS: atom_id res chain seq x y z
N TYR A 1 1.43 10.77 3.78
CA TYR A 1 0.76 9.46 3.87
C TYR A 1 0.24 9.09 2.50
N LEU A 2 0.31 7.81 2.12
CA LEU A 2 -0.28 7.28 0.90
C LEU A 2 -1.50 6.43 1.28
N THR A 3 -2.67 6.79 0.74
CA THR A 3 -3.93 6.10 1.01
C THR A 3 -4.38 5.37 -0.24
N VAL A 4 -4.71 4.09 -0.10
CA VAL A 4 -5.30 3.25 -1.15
C VAL A 4 -6.73 2.93 -0.74
N SER A 5 -7.69 3.29 -1.59
CA SER A 5 -9.12 3.03 -1.36
C SER A 5 -9.71 2.29 -2.55
N THR A 6 -10.54 1.30 -2.29
CA THR A 6 -11.21 0.48 -3.33
C THR A 6 -12.63 0.18 -2.91
N SER A 7 -13.56 0.17 -3.86
CA SER A 7 -14.89 -0.45 -3.71
C SER A 7 -14.97 -1.64 -4.65
N LYS A 8 -15.47 -2.77 -4.16
CA LYS A 8 -15.71 -3.94 -4.99
C LYS A 8 -17.13 -4.43 -4.76
N ASP A 9 -17.91 -4.38 -5.82
CA ASP A 9 -19.24 -4.97 -5.87
C ASP A 9 -19.15 -6.37 -6.48
N LEU A 10 -19.95 -7.32 -5.98
CA LEU A 10 -20.07 -8.67 -6.54
C LEU A 10 -21.36 -8.76 -7.37
N ASP A 11 -21.23 -8.90 -8.69
CA ASP A 11 -22.37 -9.14 -9.59
C ASP A 11 -22.89 -10.60 -9.57
N LYS A 12 -22.17 -11.52 -8.91
CA LYS A 12 -22.38 -12.97 -9.04
C LYS A 12 -22.48 -13.67 -7.70
N ASP A 13 -23.57 -13.45 -7.00
CA ASP A 13 -23.99 -14.34 -5.92
C ASP A 13 -25.11 -15.26 -6.42
N GLN A 14 -24.97 -16.57 -6.22
CA GLN A 14 -26.06 -17.51 -6.49
C GLN A 14 -27.16 -17.28 -5.45
N LYS A 15 -28.32 -16.83 -5.94
CA LYS A 15 -29.54 -16.67 -5.15
C LYS A 15 -30.57 -17.70 -5.61
N ASP A 16 -31.39 -18.18 -4.69
CA ASP A 16 -32.56 -18.99 -5.03
C ASP A 16 -33.68 -18.11 -5.63
N GLU A 17 -34.79 -18.73 -6.05
CA GLU A 17 -35.95 -18.02 -6.61
C GLU A 17 -36.57 -17.00 -5.63
N ASN A 18 -36.31 -17.15 -4.34
CA ASN A 18 -36.77 -16.24 -3.28
C ASN A 18 -35.73 -15.16 -2.93
N GLY A 19 -34.62 -15.09 -3.67
CA GLY A 19 -33.58 -14.08 -3.50
C GLY A 19 -32.60 -14.35 -2.35
N LYS A 20 -32.68 -15.51 -1.69
CA LYS A 20 -31.80 -15.87 -0.58
C LYS A 20 -30.44 -16.32 -1.12
N TYR A 21 -29.38 -15.85 -0.50
CA TYR A 21 -28.02 -16.29 -0.82
C TYR A 21 -27.87 -17.79 -0.57
N ILE A 22 -27.45 -18.51 -1.61
CA ILE A 22 -27.09 -19.93 -1.54
C ILE A 22 -25.61 -20.08 -1.15
N ARG A 23 -24.73 -19.23 -1.71
CA ARG A 23 -23.29 -19.23 -1.41
C ARG A 23 -22.67 -17.87 -1.69
N GLN A 24 -21.88 -17.38 -0.72
CA GLN A 24 -21.05 -16.18 -0.85
C GLN A 24 -19.68 -16.47 -0.24
N GLU A 25 -18.64 -16.50 -1.08
CA GLU A 25 -17.29 -16.83 -0.64
C GLU A 25 -16.33 -15.63 -0.64
N ARG A 26 -16.66 -14.60 -1.42
CA ARG A 26 -15.79 -13.46 -1.64
C ARG A 26 -16.41 -12.23 -1.01
N TYR A 27 -15.55 -11.45 -0.36
CA TYR A 27 -15.92 -10.15 0.19
C TYR A 27 -16.37 -9.19 -0.92
N SER A 28 -17.45 -8.48 -0.64
CA SER A 28 -17.97 -7.34 -1.39
C SER A 28 -18.05 -6.16 -0.42
N GLY A 29 -17.61 -4.99 -0.86
CA GLY A 29 -17.62 -3.77 -0.06
C GLY A 29 -16.45 -2.84 -0.34
N ALA A 30 -16.40 -1.75 0.42
CA ALA A 30 -15.34 -0.75 0.35
C ALA A 30 -14.26 -1.02 1.40
N MET A 31 -13.01 -0.80 1.02
CA MET A 31 -11.87 -0.81 1.95
C MET A 31 -10.95 0.37 1.70
N SER A 32 -10.25 0.80 2.74
CA SER A 32 -9.18 1.79 2.66
C SER A 32 -8.01 1.39 3.55
N ARG A 33 -6.79 1.60 3.06
CA ARG A 33 -5.54 1.36 3.80
C ARG A 33 -4.61 2.55 3.60
N SER A 34 -3.97 2.98 4.68
CA SER A 34 -3.05 4.11 4.67
C SER A 34 -1.66 3.69 5.12
N PHE A 35 -0.65 4.16 4.40
CA PHE A 35 0.76 3.87 4.66
C PHE A 35 1.52 5.18 4.89
N TYR A 36 2.34 5.23 5.93
CA TYR A 36 3.32 6.29 6.06
C TYR A 36 4.49 6.01 5.13
N VAL A 37 4.83 6.97 4.26
CA VAL A 37 5.83 6.81 3.20
C VAL A 37 6.99 7.81 3.32
N GLY A 38 7.12 8.44 4.50
CA GLY A 38 8.09 9.50 4.74
C GLY A 38 7.66 10.86 4.19
N ASN A 39 8.56 11.84 4.33
CA ASN A 39 8.33 13.24 3.94
C ASN A 39 9.13 13.64 2.68
N ALA A 40 9.85 12.69 2.10
CA ALA A 40 10.83 12.92 1.05
C ALA A 40 10.32 12.68 -0.37
N LEU A 41 9.06 12.23 -0.50
CA LEU A 41 8.40 11.91 -1.76
C LEU A 41 7.44 13.02 -2.14
N THR A 42 7.41 13.39 -3.42
CA THR A 42 6.30 14.17 -3.99
C THR A 42 5.26 13.25 -4.59
N GLN A 43 4.13 13.83 -5.00
CA GLN A 43 3.08 13.07 -5.67
C GLN A 43 3.53 12.56 -7.05
N GLU A 44 4.39 13.30 -7.77
CA GLU A 44 4.86 12.89 -9.10
C GLU A 44 5.82 11.69 -9.06
N ASP A 45 6.47 11.45 -7.91
CA ASP A 45 7.39 10.32 -7.72
C ASP A 45 6.68 8.96 -7.68
N VAL A 46 5.37 8.93 -7.40
CA VAL A 46 4.61 7.70 -7.20
C VAL A 46 4.13 7.15 -8.54
N LYS A 47 4.59 5.95 -8.91
CA LYS A 47 4.14 5.25 -10.12
C LYS A 47 3.24 4.07 -9.75
N ALA A 48 2.16 3.88 -10.50
CA ALA A 48 1.20 2.81 -10.27
C ALA A 48 0.98 1.97 -11.53
N LYS A 49 0.81 0.65 -11.37
CA LYS A 49 0.32 -0.26 -12.41
C LYS A 49 -0.71 -1.21 -11.80
N TYR A 50 -1.82 -1.44 -12.50
CA TYR A 50 -2.82 -2.44 -12.14
C TYR A 50 -2.91 -3.47 -13.25
N GLU A 51 -2.62 -4.72 -12.91
CA GLU A 51 -2.54 -5.84 -13.85
C GLU A 51 -2.88 -7.13 -13.12
N ASP A 52 -3.65 -8.02 -13.76
CA ASP A 52 -4.05 -9.32 -13.21
C ASP A 52 -4.67 -9.28 -11.81
N GLY A 53 -5.41 -8.20 -11.50
CA GLY A 53 -6.06 -8.02 -10.20
C GLY A 53 -5.15 -7.48 -9.09
N ILE A 54 -3.90 -7.09 -9.42
CA ILE A 54 -2.90 -6.62 -8.46
C ILE A 54 -2.54 -5.17 -8.74
N LEU A 55 -2.73 -4.31 -7.73
CA LEU A 55 -2.22 -2.93 -7.75
C LEU A 55 -0.77 -2.93 -7.23
N LYS A 56 0.17 -2.56 -8.10
CA LYS A 56 1.59 -2.36 -7.75
C LYS A 56 1.91 -0.87 -7.72
N LEU A 57 2.44 -0.42 -6.59
CA LEU A 57 2.88 0.96 -6.37
C LEU A 57 4.40 0.98 -6.20
N THR A 58 5.08 1.82 -6.98
CA THR A 58 6.53 2.00 -6.93
C THR A 58 6.84 3.38 -6.37
N LEU A 59 7.52 3.41 -5.23
CA LEU A 59 7.93 4.62 -4.53
C LEU A 59 9.47 4.63 -4.48
N PRO A 60 10.15 5.60 -5.13
CA PRO A 60 11.61 5.67 -5.12
C PRO A 60 12.10 6.05 -3.72
N LYS A 61 12.98 5.24 -3.13
CA LYS A 61 13.66 5.66 -1.90
C LYS A 61 14.64 6.77 -2.28
N LYS A 62 14.68 7.89 -1.54
CA LYS A 62 15.84 8.77 -1.61
C LYS A 62 17.07 7.94 -1.26
N ALA A 63 18.14 8.10 -2.04
CA ALA A 63 19.43 7.60 -1.64
C ALA A 63 19.67 8.09 -0.21
N ALA A 64 19.91 7.15 0.71
CA ALA A 64 20.48 7.52 1.99
C ALA A 64 21.79 8.21 1.62
N SER A 65 21.82 9.55 1.67
CA SER A 65 23.08 10.25 1.89
C SER A 65 23.74 9.46 2.99
N GLN A 66 24.92 8.94 2.73
CA GLN A 66 25.69 8.08 3.60
C GLN A 66 25.82 8.75 4.97
N ALA A 67 24.80 8.65 5.81
CA ALA A 67 24.92 8.57 7.24
C ALA A 67 25.38 7.14 7.48
N VAL A 68 26.58 6.82 6.95
CA VAL A 68 27.51 6.08 7.78
C VAL A 68 27.56 6.95 9.02
N GLU A 69 26.87 6.52 10.06
CA GLU A 69 27.16 6.98 11.40
C GLU A 69 28.67 6.87 11.52
N ALA A 70 29.37 7.98 11.28
CA ALA A 70 30.79 8.05 11.56
C ALA A 70 30.82 7.76 13.05
N LYS A 71 31.22 6.53 13.40
CA LYS A 71 31.35 6.08 14.79
C LYS A 71 32.03 7.23 15.50
N LYS A 72 31.29 7.94 16.36
CA LYS A 72 31.80 9.09 17.11
C LYS A 72 32.70 8.53 18.20
N GLN A 73 33.86 8.01 17.81
CA GLN A 73 34.90 7.57 18.70
C GLN A 73 35.72 8.81 19.02
N ILE A 74 35.58 9.31 20.25
CA ILE A 74 36.38 10.42 20.76
C ILE A 74 37.56 9.78 21.50
N ALA A 75 38.77 9.90 20.95
CA ALA A 75 39.97 9.48 21.65
C ALA A 75 40.27 10.49 22.77
N ILE A 76 40.60 9.98 23.96
CA ILE A 76 41.06 10.79 25.10
C ILE A 76 42.57 10.62 25.15
N GLU A 77 43.31 11.73 25.08
CA GLU A 77 44.77 11.76 25.23
C GLU A 77 45.14 11.69 26.71
N GLY A 78 46.18 10.91 27.02
CA GLY A 78 46.80 10.79 28.34
C GLY A 78 48.31 10.95 28.25
#